data_AF-A0A356ET52-F1
#
_entry.id   AF-A0A356ET52-F1
#
_cell.length_a   1.000
_cell.length_b   1.000
_cell.length_c   1.000
_cell.angle_alpha   90.00
_cell.angle_beta   90.00
_cell.angle_gamma   90.00
#
_symmetry.space_group_name_H-M   'P 1'
#
loop_
_entity.id
_entity.type
_entity.pdbx_description
1 polymer ?
#
loop_
_entity_poly.entity_id
_entity_poly.type
_entity_poly.pdbx_seq_one_letter_code
_entity_poly.pdbx_strand_id
1 'polypeptide(L)'
;MADFHHNIFYFYGGAHPTVQDHERQLENNTTKALINTLQFCNSVVAIRFLKWLGLTATKPVLYELQRASIRQGRIENKRHRMLLGLVPLKKTENHSSSSDPQSIDGDSLPDAWIYGSDFVVLIESKVVGRLHEDQMAKHYARLLPDKGHKPQREERTWADIHRFFMEVVSQDSGNMLSEKDTWIIGQFTRYLEWIGMADYIGIKPEMFDHFAARLDNRSDDTRQWISKSMRAFGEKVRDRLCELPIPFYTHCLPGTLKLRDDHCWVALGPKDLKKVAHQSLSLGADGLEVFVNIEMKALVKKLNKRIGEDRQTFRKIVTQLPRPFYILVQEKEHKQAMLYKPHKIAQFDVGDRDDPRKGSYGLADTALGTRGFDYLEMLLAQIPLLDFSVRKHLERNAVLELSQGSAEALVETVADVMKQLHPLIEFVHR
;
A
#
# COMPACT_ATOMS: atom_id res chain seq x y z
N MET A 1 13.19 5.59 -14.13
CA MET A 1 13.54 4.59 -13.09
C MET A 1 13.78 5.33 -11.78
N ALA A 2 13.14 4.89 -10.70
CA ALA A 2 13.36 5.50 -9.38
C ALA A 2 14.81 5.25 -8.95
N ASP A 3 15.56 6.31 -8.70
CA ASP A 3 16.89 6.22 -8.14
C ASP A 3 16.86 6.63 -6.67
N PHE A 4 16.92 5.62 -5.80
CA PHE A 4 16.90 5.79 -4.35
C PHE A 4 18.13 6.54 -3.85
N HIS A 5 19.23 6.45 -4.59
CA HIS A 5 20.54 6.97 -4.21
C HIS A 5 20.65 8.49 -4.35
N HIS A 6 19.72 9.13 -5.07
CA HIS A 6 19.63 10.58 -5.16
C HIS A 6 18.85 11.23 -4.01
N ASN A 7 18.23 10.45 -3.12
CA ASN A 7 17.50 11.00 -1.99
C ASN A 7 18.41 11.23 -0.80
N ILE A 8 18.42 12.47 -0.30
CA ILE A 8 19.30 12.91 0.80
C ILE A 8 19.00 12.23 2.15
N PHE A 9 17.83 11.61 2.29
CA PHE A 9 17.43 10.87 3.49
C PHE A 9 17.57 9.35 3.32
N TYR A 10 17.85 8.88 2.10
CA TYR A 10 18.14 7.47 1.89
C TYR A 10 19.46 7.12 2.58
N PHE A 11 19.44 6.02 3.31
CA PHE A 11 20.57 5.55 4.08
C PHE A 11 20.92 4.13 3.67
N TYR A 12 22.21 3.90 3.38
CA TYR A 12 22.72 2.57 3.09
C TYR A 12 22.91 1.81 4.40
N GLY A 13 21.89 1.06 4.79
CA GLY A 13 21.99 0.05 5.85
C GLY A 13 23.11 -0.91 5.49
N GLY A 14 24.19 -0.94 6.27
CA GLY A 14 25.23 -1.96 6.12
C GLY A 14 24.65 -3.36 6.38
N ALA A 15 25.51 -4.38 6.44
CA ALA A 15 25.05 -5.69 6.91
C ALA A 15 24.54 -5.58 8.35
N HIS A 16 23.26 -5.88 8.58
CA HIS A 16 22.66 -5.92 9.93
C HIS A 16 22.59 -7.36 10.43
N PRO A 17 23.06 -7.63 11.66
CA PRO A 17 23.03 -8.98 12.22
C PRO A 17 21.60 -9.44 12.58
N THR A 18 20.68 -8.50 12.82
CA THR A 18 19.28 -8.81 13.17
C THR A 18 18.27 -7.89 12.50
N VAL A 19 17.02 -8.34 12.39
CA VAL A 19 15.87 -7.53 11.93
C VAL A 19 15.61 -6.36 12.87
N GLN A 20 15.78 -6.55 14.19
CA GLN A 20 15.58 -5.51 15.20
C GLN A 20 16.57 -4.35 15.04
N ASP A 21 17.84 -4.64 14.71
CA ASP A 21 18.84 -3.60 14.46
C ASP A 21 18.49 -2.76 13.22
N HIS A 22 17.99 -3.42 12.18
CA HIS A 22 17.53 -2.76 10.96
C HIS A 22 16.31 -1.87 11.25
N GLU A 23 15.32 -2.36 11.99
CA GLU A 23 14.15 -1.58 12.39
C GLU A 23 14.52 -0.36 13.24
N ARG A 24 15.41 -0.54 14.24
CA ARG A 24 15.89 0.56 15.08
C ARG A 24 16.67 1.61 14.28
N GLN A 25 17.46 1.18 13.30
CA GLN A 25 18.15 2.13 12.43
C GLN A 25 17.17 2.89 11.54
N LEU A 26 16.19 2.19 10.95
CA LEU A 26 15.16 2.81 10.13
C LEU A 26 14.35 3.84 10.95
N GLU A 27 14.01 3.53 12.20
CA GLU A 27 13.38 4.45 13.15
C GLU A 27 14.20 5.72 13.36
N ASN A 28 15.47 5.57 13.76
CA ASN A 28 16.38 6.70 13.98
C ASN A 28 16.55 7.57 12.72
N ASN A 29 16.72 6.93 11.56
CA ASN A 29 16.90 7.62 10.29
C ASN A 29 15.63 8.38 9.88
N THR A 30 14.44 7.79 10.10
CA THR A 30 13.17 8.42 9.77
C THR A 30 12.91 9.64 10.65
N THR A 31 13.16 9.54 11.96
CA THR A 31 13.02 10.68 12.86
C THR A 31 14.07 11.77 12.59
N LYS A 32 15.31 11.39 12.30
CA LYS A 32 16.34 12.34 11.86
C LYS A 32 15.94 13.04 10.56
N ALA A 33 15.36 12.33 9.59
CA ALA A 33 14.90 12.91 8.33
C ALA A 33 13.78 13.94 8.56
N LEU A 34 12.82 13.66 9.46
CA LEU A 34 11.80 14.63 9.86
C LEU A 34 12.44 15.89 10.47
N ILE A 35 13.35 15.72 11.44
CA ILE A 35 14.01 16.85 12.11
C ILE A 35 14.83 17.69 11.13
N ASN A 36 15.62 17.04 10.26
CA ASN A 36 16.39 17.73 9.23
C ASN A 36 15.47 18.51 8.28
N THR A 37 14.32 17.94 7.89
CA THR A 37 13.33 18.63 7.04
C THR A 37 12.84 19.90 7.71
N LEU A 38 12.46 19.84 8.99
CA LEU A 38 11.99 21.01 9.75
C LEU A 38 13.11 22.04 10.01
N GLN A 39 14.34 21.58 10.23
CA GLN A 39 15.49 22.42 10.56
C GLN A 39 16.07 23.16 9.36
N PHE A 40 16.17 22.50 8.20
CA PHE A 40 16.85 23.06 7.02
C PHE A 40 15.92 23.77 6.04
N CYS A 41 14.60 23.64 6.22
CA CYS A 41 13.61 24.47 5.55
C CYS A 41 13.43 25.84 6.23
N ASN A 42 12.74 26.76 5.56
CA ASN A 42 12.28 28.01 6.16
C ASN A 42 11.47 27.71 7.44
N SER A 43 11.77 28.45 8.51
CA SER A 43 11.06 28.40 9.79
C SER A 43 9.51 28.44 9.72
N VAL A 44 8.92 28.98 8.64
CA VAL A 44 7.47 28.90 8.39
C VAL A 44 6.97 27.45 8.37
N VAL A 45 7.75 26.52 7.81
CA VAL A 45 7.40 25.08 7.77
C VAL A 45 7.29 24.52 9.18
N ALA A 46 8.28 24.79 10.03
CA ALA A 46 8.27 24.35 11.43
C ALA A 46 7.13 24.99 12.25
N ILE A 47 6.85 26.28 12.03
CA ILE A 47 5.73 26.96 12.68
C ILE A 47 4.40 26.36 12.24
N ARG A 48 4.22 26.05 10.94
CA ARG A 48 3.03 25.35 10.44
C ARG A 48 2.89 23.96 11.04
N PHE A 49 4.00 23.23 11.18
CA PHE A 49 4.02 21.90 11.80
C PHE A 49 3.57 21.96 13.27
N LEU A 50 4.12 22.89 14.04
CA LEU A 50 3.73 23.09 15.44
C LEU A 50 2.27 23.55 15.56
N LYS A 51 1.81 24.42 14.65
CA LYS A 51 0.39 24.82 14.58
C LYS A 51 -0.52 23.66 14.25
N TRP A 52 -0.12 22.77 13.34
CA TRP A 52 -0.85 21.55 13.00
C TRP A 52 -0.97 20.60 14.20
N LEU A 53 0.03 20.58 15.09
CA LEU A 53 -0.05 19.91 16.39
C LEU A 53 -0.88 20.68 17.45
N GLY A 54 -1.43 21.85 17.14
CA GLY A 54 -2.19 22.67 18.08
C GLY A 54 -1.34 23.55 18.99
N LEU A 55 -0.05 23.76 18.66
CA LEU A 55 0.87 24.60 19.42
C LEU A 55 1.06 25.96 18.74
N THR A 56 1.12 27.02 19.53
CA THR A 56 1.51 28.35 19.04
C THR A 56 3.00 28.51 19.27
N ALA A 57 3.77 28.66 18.19
CA ALA A 57 5.22 28.76 18.26
C ALA A 57 5.72 30.16 17.88
N THR A 58 6.66 30.68 18.65
CA THR A 58 7.45 31.86 18.31
C THR A 58 8.87 31.44 17.92
N LYS A 59 9.56 32.25 17.12
CA LYS A 59 10.98 32.00 16.75
C LYS A 59 11.90 32.36 17.94
N PRO A 60 13.07 31.70 18.08
CA PRO A 60 13.58 30.60 17.26
C PRO A 60 12.99 29.23 17.65
N VAL A 61 12.95 28.30 16.69
CA VAL A 61 12.66 26.87 16.90
C VAL A 61 13.97 26.09 16.87
N LEU A 62 14.22 25.29 17.91
CA LEU A 62 15.44 24.53 18.13
C LEU A 62 15.13 23.03 18.10
N TYR A 63 16.13 22.24 17.71
CA TYR A 63 16.00 20.81 17.48
C TYR A 63 17.15 20.04 18.13
N GLU A 64 16.85 18.90 18.73
CA GLU A 64 17.86 17.98 19.26
C GLU A 64 17.45 16.53 18.97
N LEU A 65 18.44 15.68 18.69
CA LEU A 65 18.24 14.24 18.45
C LEU A 65 18.85 13.44 19.62
N GLN A 66 18.13 12.42 20.07
CA GLN A 66 18.62 11.40 21.02
C GLN A 66 19.29 11.99 22.28
N ARG A 67 18.61 12.94 22.93
CA ARG A 67 19.07 13.59 24.17
C ARG A 67 18.14 13.29 25.33
N ALA A 68 18.70 13.12 26.53
CA ALA A 68 17.89 12.91 27.74
C ALA A 68 17.03 14.14 28.09
N SER A 69 17.52 15.34 27.78
CA SER A 69 16.84 16.63 28.00
C SER A 69 17.36 17.69 27.00
N ILE A 70 16.66 18.81 26.89
CA ILE A 70 17.03 19.97 26.06
C ILE A 70 18.25 20.70 26.62
N ARG A 71 19.14 21.23 25.76
CA ARG A 71 20.34 21.97 26.19
C ARG A 71 20.05 23.38 26.69
N GLN A 72 19.05 24.04 26.11
CA GLN A 72 18.78 25.45 26.38
C GLN A 72 17.43 25.66 27.09
N GLY A 73 17.52 26.28 28.26
CA GLY A 73 16.38 26.51 29.12
C GLY A 73 16.00 25.28 29.94
N ARG A 74 14.83 25.36 30.54
CA ARG A 74 14.29 24.39 31.50
C ARG A 74 12.94 23.92 31.01
N ILE A 75 12.70 22.61 30.99
CA ILE A 75 11.43 22.02 30.53
C ILE A 75 10.28 22.53 31.41
N GLU A 76 10.53 22.68 32.70
CA GLU A 76 9.57 23.19 33.67
C GLU A 76 9.10 24.63 33.36
N ASN A 77 9.95 25.42 32.69
CA ASN A 77 9.64 26.80 32.29
C ASN A 77 8.82 26.89 30.99
N LYS A 78 8.62 25.78 30.28
CA LYS A 78 7.83 25.75 29.06
C LYS A 78 6.35 25.65 29.41
N ARG A 79 5.56 26.60 28.92
CA ARG A 79 4.10 26.64 29.09
C ARG A 79 3.43 25.50 28.34
N HIS A 80 3.86 25.27 27.10
CA HIS A 80 3.33 24.24 26.23
C HIS A 80 4.28 23.04 26.20
N ARG A 81 3.79 21.87 26.59
CA ARG A 81 4.59 20.64 26.67
C ARG A 81 3.81 19.52 26.02
N MET A 82 4.45 18.82 25.09
CA MET A 82 3.82 17.75 24.34
C MET A 82 4.74 16.54 24.25
N LEU A 83 4.16 15.37 24.50
CA LEU A 83 4.70 14.08 24.09
C LEU A 83 4.03 13.69 22.77
N LEU A 84 4.79 13.66 21.68
CA LEU A 84 4.34 13.25 20.36
C LEU A 84 4.83 11.83 20.07
N GLY A 85 3.89 10.91 19.98
CA GLY A 85 4.12 9.56 19.48
C GLY A 85 3.93 9.49 17.96
N LEU A 86 4.91 8.96 17.22
CA LEU A 86 4.80 8.69 15.78
C LEU A 86 4.77 7.17 15.53
N VAL A 87 3.71 6.68 14.89
CA VAL A 87 3.50 5.24 14.64
C VAL A 87 3.25 4.94 13.17
N PRO A 88 3.45 3.70 12.69
CA PRO A 88 3.10 3.36 11.31
C PRO A 88 1.58 3.38 11.06
N LEU A 89 0.78 2.91 12.02
CA LEU A 89 -0.68 2.80 11.93
C LEU A 89 -1.35 3.19 13.26
N LYS A 90 -2.49 3.91 13.21
CA LYS A 90 -3.30 4.17 14.42
C LYS A 90 -3.93 2.87 14.91
N LYS A 91 -4.02 2.69 16.23
CA LYS A 91 -4.85 1.63 16.80
C LYS A 91 -6.29 1.82 16.33
N THR A 92 -6.82 0.88 15.57
CA THR A 92 -8.25 0.57 15.64
C THR A 92 -8.46 -0.21 16.95
N GLU A 93 -9.41 0.22 17.77
CA GLU A 93 -9.56 -0.19 19.19
C GLU A 93 -9.77 -1.71 19.44
N ASN A 94 -9.77 -2.57 18.41
CA ASN A 94 -10.31 -3.93 18.50
C ASN A 94 -9.29 -5.08 18.51
N HIS A 95 -7.98 -4.83 18.56
CA HIS A 95 -7.00 -5.91 18.70
C HIS A 95 -6.06 -5.69 19.89
N SER A 96 -6.49 -6.25 21.02
CA SER A 96 -5.69 -6.65 22.17
C SER A 96 -4.73 -7.78 21.78
N SER A 97 -3.75 -7.48 20.92
CA SER A 97 -2.58 -8.33 20.76
C SER A 97 -1.72 -8.15 22.01
N SER A 98 -1.78 -9.15 22.90
CA SER A 98 -0.88 -9.38 24.02
C SER A 98 0.54 -9.55 23.51
N SER A 99 1.30 -8.46 23.39
CA SER A 99 2.75 -8.55 23.37
C SER A 99 3.24 -8.60 24.81
N ASP A 100 4.02 -9.63 25.13
CA ASP A 100 4.65 -9.82 26.44
C ASP A 100 5.33 -8.52 26.93
N PRO A 101 5.23 -8.20 28.23
CA PRO A 101 5.93 -7.07 28.82
C PRO A 101 7.44 -7.36 28.82
N GLN A 102 8.12 -6.98 27.74
CA GLN A 102 9.56 -6.78 27.80
C GLN A 102 9.79 -5.56 28.68
N SER A 103 10.24 -5.80 29.92
CA SER A 103 10.68 -4.73 30.80
C SER A 103 11.83 -4.00 30.12
N ILE A 104 11.59 -2.76 29.68
CA ILE A 104 12.64 -1.89 29.17
C ILE A 104 13.47 -1.43 30.38
N ASP A 105 14.46 -2.23 30.73
CA ASP A 105 15.41 -1.92 31.79
C ASP A 105 16.44 -0.93 31.24
N GLY A 106 16.41 0.30 31.75
CA GLY A 106 17.23 1.40 31.27
C GLY A 106 16.52 2.75 31.11
N ASP A 107 17.35 3.78 31.08
CA ASP A 107 16.97 5.19 30.92
C ASP A 107 16.71 5.47 29.43
N SER A 108 15.48 5.20 28.97
CA SER A 108 15.14 5.37 27.54
C SER A 108 15.36 6.82 27.09
N LEU A 109 16.07 7.03 25.99
CA LEU A 109 16.26 8.36 25.39
C LEU A 109 15.17 8.59 24.36
N PRO A 110 14.51 9.77 24.34
CA PRO A 110 13.59 10.10 23.28
C PRO A 110 14.33 10.26 21.96
N ASP A 111 13.65 9.97 20.86
CA ASP A 111 14.23 10.07 19.52
C ASP A 111 14.60 11.52 19.16
N ALA A 112 13.74 12.47 19.50
CA ALA A 112 13.99 13.88 19.22
C ALA A 112 13.27 14.87 20.16
N TRP A 113 13.72 16.12 20.10
CA TRP A 113 13.11 17.27 20.72
C TRP A 113 12.93 18.40 19.71
N ILE A 114 11.79 19.09 19.80
CA ILE A 114 11.53 20.37 19.13
C ILE A 114 11.12 21.38 20.21
N TYR A 115 11.81 22.50 20.33
CA TYR A 115 11.53 23.44 21.42
C TYR A 115 11.78 24.90 21.03
N GLY A 116 11.12 25.80 21.74
CA GLY A 116 11.29 27.24 21.60
C GLY A 116 11.34 27.92 22.95
N SER A 117 11.01 29.21 23.03
CA SER A 117 10.99 29.95 24.29
C SER A 117 9.93 29.40 25.26
N ASP A 118 8.69 29.19 24.80
CA ASP A 118 7.54 28.81 25.63
C ASP A 118 7.02 27.37 25.44
N PHE A 119 7.55 26.63 24.46
CA PHE A 119 7.08 25.29 24.12
C PHE A 119 8.20 24.25 24.08
N VAL A 120 7.83 22.98 24.27
CA VAL A 120 8.68 21.81 24.02
C VAL A 120 7.82 20.62 23.57
N VAL A 121 8.31 19.93 22.55
CA VAL A 121 7.76 18.68 22.01
C VAL A 121 8.85 17.62 22.14
N LEU A 122 8.55 16.55 22.87
CA LEU A 122 9.35 15.33 22.95
C LEU A 122 8.76 14.34 21.93
N ILE A 123 9.58 13.80 21.04
CA ILE A 123 9.17 12.85 20.02
C ILE A 123 9.69 11.46 20.37
N GLU A 124 8.78 10.49 20.36
CA GLU A 124 9.09 9.06 20.35
C GLU A 124 8.41 8.45 19.12
N SER A 125 9.14 7.63 18.38
CA SER A 125 8.71 7.12 17.08
C SER A 125 8.88 5.62 16.97
N LYS A 126 8.06 5.01 16.12
CA LYS A 126 8.17 3.61 15.71
C LYS A 126 7.91 3.53 14.22
N VAL A 127 8.67 2.69 13.52
CA VAL A 127 8.44 2.37 12.08
C VAL A 127 7.77 1.02 11.90
N VAL A 128 7.80 0.17 12.93
CA VAL A 128 7.08 -1.10 13.02
C VAL A 128 6.49 -1.22 14.41
N GLY A 129 5.31 -1.83 14.53
CA GLY A 129 4.70 -2.11 15.83
C GLY A 129 4.03 -0.91 16.49
N ARG A 130 4.14 -0.84 17.82
CA ARG A 130 3.44 0.13 18.68
C ARG A 130 4.43 0.79 19.64
N LEU A 131 4.08 1.97 20.14
CA LEU A 131 4.81 2.63 21.21
C LEU A 131 4.70 1.81 22.51
N HIS A 132 5.81 1.60 23.20
CA HIS A 132 5.82 0.91 24.49
C HIS A 132 5.28 1.82 25.59
N GLU A 133 4.22 1.40 26.29
CA GLU A 133 3.57 2.27 27.30
C GLU A 133 4.52 2.65 28.44
N ASP A 134 5.41 1.76 28.88
CA ASP A 134 6.41 2.08 29.92
C ASP A 134 7.39 3.16 29.46
N GLN A 135 7.81 3.11 28.21
CA GLN A 135 8.66 4.13 27.61
C GLN A 135 7.91 5.47 27.50
N MET A 136 6.66 5.44 27.03
CA MET A 136 5.82 6.62 26.95
C MET A 136 5.57 7.23 28.33
N ALA A 137 5.37 6.42 29.37
CA ALA A 137 5.20 6.89 30.75
C ALA A 137 6.48 7.56 31.27
N LYS A 138 7.66 6.96 31.03
CA LYS A 138 8.97 7.56 31.36
C LYS A 138 9.17 8.90 30.65
N HIS A 139 8.86 8.99 29.35
CA HIS A 139 8.97 10.23 28.57
C HIS A 139 7.96 11.29 29.02
N TYR A 140 6.72 10.89 29.32
CA TYR A 140 5.70 11.80 29.83
C TYR A 140 6.12 12.39 31.18
N ALA A 141 6.71 11.59 32.07
CA ALA A 141 7.22 12.04 33.36
C ALA A 141 8.29 13.12 33.23
N ARG A 142 9.14 13.06 32.19
CA ARG A 142 10.16 14.10 31.91
C ARG A 142 9.55 15.46 31.53
N LEU A 143 8.29 15.48 31.09
CA LEU A 143 7.57 16.71 30.75
C LEU A 143 6.75 17.25 31.94
N LEU A 144 6.56 16.49 33.01
CA LEU A 144 5.77 16.95 34.14
C LEU A 144 6.51 18.07 34.90
N PRO A 145 5.90 19.25 35.11
CA PRO A 145 6.46 20.21 36.05
C PRO A 145 6.24 19.76 37.49
N ASP A 146 7.02 20.31 38.40
CA ASP A 146 6.72 20.22 39.84
C ASP A 146 5.39 20.94 40.19
N LYS A 147 5.05 22.02 39.46
CA LYS A 147 3.81 22.81 39.63
C LYS A 147 3.36 23.41 38.29
N GLY A 148 2.32 22.87 37.66
CA GLY A 148 1.78 23.45 36.42
C GLY A 148 0.79 22.57 35.64
N HIS A 149 0.43 23.03 34.44
CA HIS A 149 -0.48 22.33 33.53
C HIS A 149 0.10 21.01 33.04
N LYS A 150 -0.73 19.96 32.98
CA LYS A 150 -0.32 18.63 32.49
C LYS A 150 0.15 18.72 31.03
N PRO A 151 1.25 18.02 30.66
CA PRO A 151 1.66 17.89 29.27
C PRO A 151 0.55 17.24 28.42
N GLN A 152 0.48 17.67 27.16
CA GLN A 152 -0.35 17.01 26.15
C GLN A 152 0.34 15.72 25.69
N ARG A 153 -0.45 14.69 25.35
CA ARG A 153 0.02 13.47 24.69
C ARG A 153 -0.76 13.34 23.39
N GLU A 154 -0.05 13.32 22.28
CA GLU A 154 -0.62 13.18 20.94
C GLU A 154 0.02 11.98 20.24
N GLU A 155 -0.76 11.26 19.45
CA GLU A 155 -0.27 10.18 18.60
C GLU A 155 -0.67 10.47 17.15
N ARG A 156 0.32 10.45 16.26
CA ARG A 156 0.16 10.67 14.82
C ARG A 156 0.79 9.52 14.05
N THR A 157 0.31 9.26 12.85
CA THR A 157 0.99 8.29 11.97
C THR A 157 2.06 8.96 11.13
N TRP A 158 3.02 8.19 10.64
CA TRP A 158 3.91 8.69 9.59
C TRP A 158 3.15 9.11 8.32
N ALA A 159 2.01 8.46 8.03
CA ALA A 159 1.12 8.89 6.96
C ALA A 159 0.50 10.28 7.22
N ASP A 160 0.14 10.60 8.48
CA ASP A 160 -0.30 11.94 8.84
C ASP A 160 0.80 12.98 8.61
N ILE A 161 2.05 12.64 8.93
CA ILE A 161 3.22 13.50 8.68
C ILE A 161 3.45 13.70 7.18
N HIS A 162 3.40 12.63 6.39
CA HIS A 162 3.51 12.69 4.92
C HIS A 162 2.44 13.62 4.32
N ARG A 163 1.17 13.43 4.71
CA ARG A 163 0.04 14.24 4.25
C ARG A 163 0.22 15.72 4.61
N PHE A 164 0.64 16.01 5.84
CA PHE A 164 0.93 17.37 6.27
C PHE A 164 1.94 18.05 5.33
N PHE A 165 3.04 17.39 4.99
CA PHE A 165 4.06 17.97 4.11
C PHE A 165 3.58 18.14 2.67
N MET A 166 2.78 17.19 2.16
CA MET A 166 2.14 17.32 0.85
C MET A 166 1.17 18.51 0.79
N GLU A 167 0.39 18.74 1.85
CA GLU A 167 -0.50 19.90 1.99
C GLU A 167 0.27 21.21 2.09
N VAL A 168 1.40 21.23 2.81
CA VAL A 168 2.25 22.42 2.91
C VAL A 168 2.74 22.87 1.53
N VAL A 169 3.14 21.93 0.68
CA VAL A 169 3.59 22.22 -0.69
C VAL A 169 2.41 22.61 -1.59
N SER A 170 1.29 21.89 -1.55
CA SER A 170 0.14 22.16 -2.43
C SER A 170 -0.58 23.47 -2.14
N GLN A 171 -0.55 23.93 -0.88
CA GLN A 171 -1.13 25.20 -0.45
C GLN A 171 -0.18 26.39 -0.59
N ASP A 172 1.08 26.19 -0.98
CA ASP A 172 1.99 27.31 -1.20
C ASP A 172 1.67 27.99 -2.53
N SER A 173 1.18 29.24 -2.46
CA SER A 173 0.92 30.06 -3.65
C SER A 173 2.19 30.66 -4.27
N GLY A 174 3.35 30.02 -4.08
CA GLY A 174 4.66 30.41 -4.62
C GLY A 174 5.38 31.54 -3.89
N ASN A 175 4.92 31.93 -2.70
CA ASN A 175 5.45 33.09 -1.97
C ASN A 175 6.00 32.75 -0.58
N MET A 176 5.71 31.57 -0.01
CA MET A 176 6.19 31.22 1.34
C MET A 176 7.33 30.21 1.35
N LEU A 177 7.36 29.28 0.40
CA LEU A 177 8.42 28.27 0.31
C LEU A 177 9.40 28.66 -0.78
N SER A 178 10.70 28.56 -0.47
CA SER A 178 11.73 28.63 -1.49
C SER A 178 11.79 27.33 -2.28
N GLU A 179 12.42 27.35 -3.46
CA GLU A 179 12.69 26.14 -4.25
C GLU A 179 13.45 25.08 -3.41
N LYS A 180 14.38 25.54 -2.56
CA LYS A 180 15.11 24.68 -1.62
C LYS A 180 14.15 23.98 -0.65
N ASP A 181 13.18 24.69 -0.08
CA ASP A 181 12.22 24.12 0.88
C ASP A 181 11.34 23.06 0.21
N THR A 182 10.79 23.38 -0.96
CA THR A 182 9.99 22.46 -1.78
C THR A 182 10.79 21.22 -2.15
N TRP A 183 12.06 21.39 -2.52
CA TRP A 183 12.94 20.27 -2.83
C TRP A 183 13.21 19.38 -1.61
N ILE A 184 13.58 19.95 -0.45
CA ILE A 184 13.81 19.16 0.78
C ILE A 184 12.55 18.42 1.20
N ILE A 185 11.39 19.09 1.20
CA ILE A 185 10.11 18.46 1.52
C ILE A 185 9.82 17.31 0.54
N GLY A 186 10.05 17.53 -0.76
CA GLY A 186 9.89 16.50 -1.78
C GLY A 186 10.82 15.29 -1.59
N GLN A 187 12.05 15.50 -1.12
CA GLN A 187 12.94 14.39 -0.76
C GLN A 187 12.39 13.62 0.45
N PHE A 188 11.87 14.32 1.45
CA PHE A 188 11.34 13.70 2.66
C PHE A 188 10.06 12.89 2.40
N THR A 189 9.10 13.46 1.67
CA THR A 189 7.85 12.74 1.34
C THR A 189 8.13 11.50 0.51
N ARG A 190 8.99 11.62 -0.51
CA ARG A 190 9.43 10.47 -1.32
C ARG A 190 10.15 9.40 -0.50
N TYR A 191 10.97 9.81 0.47
CA TYR A 191 11.61 8.86 1.39
C TYR A 191 10.58 8.07 2.19
N LEU A 192 9.57 8.74 2.77
CA LEU A 192 8.48 8.07 3.50
C LEU A 192 7.69 7.10 2.62
N GLU A 193 7.43 7.46 1.36
CA GLU A 193 6.76 6.58 0.39
C GLU A 193 7.56 5.30 0.15
N TRP A 194 8.86 5.42 -0.05
CA TRP A 194 9.76 4.31 -0.31
C TRP A 194 9.87 3.32 0.84
N ILE A 195 9.96 3.82 2.07
CA ILE A 195 10.04 2.95 3.25
C ILE A 195 8.66 2.41 3.67
N GLY A 196 7.57 2.84 3.00
CA GLY A 196 6.20 2.40 3.26
C GLY A 196 5.59 3.03 4.50
N MET A 197 5.98 4.27 4.81
CA MET A 197 5.49 5.06 5.94
C MET A 197 4.49 6.15 5.50
N ALA A 198 4.26 6.31 4.20
CA ALA A 198 3.20 7.15 3.65
C ALA A 198 1.88 6.38 3.51
N ASP A 199 0.77 7.12 3.38
CA ASP A 199 -0.47 6.54 2.88
C ASP A 199 -0.30 6.03 1.44
N TYR A 200 -1.25 5.22 0.98
CA TYR A 200 -1.31 4.89 -0.44
C TYR A 200 -1.61 6.14 -1.27
N ILE A 201 -0.66 6.51 -2.13
CA ILE A 201 -0.68 7.70 -3.00
C ILE A 201 -0.80 7.36 -4.49
N GLY A 202 -1.29 6.17 -4.80
CA GLY A 202 -1.46 5.72 -6.18
C GLY A 202 -0.26 4.96 -6.74
N ILE A 203 -0.44 4.43 -7.94
CA ILE A 203 0.61 3.74 -8.69
C ILE A 203 1.45 4.78 -9.44
N LYS A 204 2.77 4.63 -9.38
CA LYS A 204 3.72 5.56 -10.01
C LYS A 204 4.34 4.97 -11.28
N PRO A 205 4.77 5.80 -12.25
CA PRO A 205 5.38 5.32 -13.49
C PRO A 205 6.55 4.35 -13.26
N GLU A 206 7.35 4.59 -12.23
CA GLU A 206 8.54 3.81 -11.90
C GLU A 206 8.19 2.37 -11.49
N MET A 207 6.96 2.12 -11.02
CA MET A 207 6.49 0.77 -10.70
C MET A 207 6.30 -0.06 -11.96
N PHE A 208 5.76 0.53 -13.04
CA PHE A 208 5.66 -0.11 -14.35
C PHE A 208 7.05 -0.30 -14.97
N ASP A 209 7.88 0.74 -14.90
CA ASP A 209 9.24 0.71 -15.46
C ASP A 209 10.11 -0.38 -14.82
N HIS A 210 9.89 -0.71 -13.54
CA HIS A 210 10.57 -1.83 -12.89
C HIS A 210 10.34 -3.15 -13.64
N PHE A 211 9.10 -3.42 -14.05
CA PHE A 211 8.76 -4.64 -14.79
C PHE A 211 9.23 -4.59 -16.24
N ALA A 212 9.25 -3.41 -16.87
CA ALA A 212 9.80 -3.23 -18.22
C ALA A 212 11.34 -3.29 -18.27
N ALA A 213 12.01 -2.99 -17.16
CA ALA A 213 13.47 -2.95 -17.09
C ALA A 213 14.11 -4.33 -17.20
N ARG A 214 15.29 -4.37 -17.83
CA ARG A 214 16.19 -5.54 -17.80
C ARG A 214 16.56 -5.89 -16.36
N LEU A 215 16.76 -7.17 -16.10
CA LEU A 215 16.95 -7.70 -14.74
C LEU A 215 18.14 -7.07 -13.99
N ASP A 216 19.22 -6.75 -14.70
CA ASP A 216 20.42 -6.07 -14.19
C ASP A 216 20.17 -4.63 -13.75
N ASN A 217 19.09 -4.01 -14.23
CA ASN A 217 18.68 -2.65 -13.85
C ASN A 217 17.58 -2.64 -12.79
N ARG A 218 17.14 -3.79 -12.28
CA ARG A 218 16.13 -3.86 -11.21
C ARG A 218 16.81 -3.80 -9.85
N SER A 219 16.36 -2.89 -8.98
CA SER A 219 16.86 -2.80 -7.60
C SER A 219 15.92 -3.48 -6.60
N ASP A 220 16.49 -4.01 -5.51
CA ASP A 220 15.73 -4.62 -4.42
C ASP A 220 14.87 -3.59 -3.68
N ASP A 221 15.37 -2.35 -3.52
CA ASP A 221 14.61 -1.26 -2.91
C ASP A 221 13.33 -0.94 -3.69
N THR A 222 13.43 -0.86 -5.03
CA THR A 222 12.25 -0.65 -5.89
C THR A 222 11.26 -1.80 -5.71
N ARG A 223 11.75 -3.04 -5.68
CA ARG A 223 10.93 -4.24 -5.48
C ARG A 223 10.19 -4.21 -4.14
N GLN A 224 10.87 -3.84 -3.06
CA GLN A 224 10.26 -3.73 -1.73
C GLN A 224 9.21 -2.62 -1.69
N TRP A 225 9.52 -1.46 -2.29
CA TRP A 225 8.58 -0.33 -2.40
C TRP A 225 7.32 -0.72 -3.18
N ILE A 226 7.45 -1.38 -4.34
CA ILE A 226 6.32 -1.88 -5.12
C ILE A 226 5.49 -2.87 -4.29
N SER A 227 6.14 -3.80 -3.60
CA SER A 227 5.46 -4.82 -2.78
C SER A 227 4.63 -4.19 -1.65
N LYS A 228 5.19 -3.18 -0.96
CA LYS A 228 4.49 -2.43 0.10
C LYS A 228 3.34 -1.61 -0.48
N SER A 229 3.58 -0.91 -1.58
CA SER A 229 2.57 -0.09 -2.25
C SER A 229 1.39 -0.93 -2.74
N MET A 230 1.64 -2.09 -3.34
CA MET A 230 0.59 -3.00 -3.81
C MET A 230 -0.18 -3.64 -2.68
N ARG A 231 0.48 -3.97 -1.55
CA ARG A 231 -0.23 -4.41 -0.34
C ARG A 231 -1.21 -3.33 0.14
N ALA A 232 -0.74 -2.10 0.32
CA ALA A 232 -1.57 -0.99 0.78
C ALA A 232 -2.73 -0.72 -0.20
N PHE A 233 -2.47 -0.80 -1.51
CA PHE A 233 -3.51 -0.70 -2.53
C PHE A 233 -4.57 -1.79 -2.40
N GLY A 234 -4.16 -3.05 -2.27
CA GLY A 234 -5.09 -4.17 -2.10
C GLY A 234 -5.89 -4.09 -0.80
N GLU A 235 -5.29 -3.60 0.30
CA GLU A 235 -5.99 -3.35 1.56
C GLU A 235 -7.06 -2.26 1.40
N LYS A 236 -6.77 -1.14 0.71
CA LYS A 236 -7.77 -0.11 0.42
C LYS A 236 -8.92 -0.63 -0.45
N VAL A 237 -8.61 -1.39 -1.51
CA VAL A 237 -9.63 -2.03 -2.36
C VAL A 237 -10.50 -2.99 -1.54
N ARG A 238 -9.88 -3.79 -0.66
CA ARG A 238 -10.62 -4.68 0.26
C ARG A 238 -11.56 -3.87 1.16
N ASP A 239 -11.07 -2.82 1.80
CA ASP A 239 -11.87 -2.03 2.74
C ASP A 239 -13.08 -1.42 2.04
N ARG A 240 -12.90 -0.91 0.81
CA ARG A 240 -14.00 -0.44 -0.02
C ARG A 240 -14.99 -1.54 -0.39
N LEU A 241 -14.52 -2.74 -0.72
CA LEU A 241 -15.38 -3.89 -1.01
C LEU A 241 -16.14 -4.40 0.23
N CYS A 242 -15.59 -4.25 1.43
CA CYS A 242 -16.25 -4.62 2.70
C CYS A 242 -17.42 -3.69 3.06
N GLU A 243 -17.46 -2.47 2.50
CA GLU A 243 -18.61 -1.57 2.64
C GLU A 243 -19.82 -2.03 1.81
N LEU A 244 -19.59 -2.90 0.82
CA LEU A 244 -20.65 -3.53 0.05
C LEU A 244 -21.30 -4.67 0.85
N PRO A 245 -22.59 -4.99 0.61
CA PRO A 245 -23.28 -6.11 1.27
C PRO A 245 -22.84 -7.49 0.72
N ILE A 246 -21.54 -7.69 0.51
CA ILE A 246 -20.92 -8.89 -0.02
C ILE A 246 -19.89 -9.40 1.01
N PRO A 247 -20.27 -10.32 1.92
CA PRO A 247 -19.40 -10.79 3.01
C PRO A 247 -18.33 -11.79 2.51
N PHE A 248 -17.63 -11.44 1.43
CA PHE A 248 -16.62 -12.27 0.77
C PHE A 248 -15.20 -11.77 1.01
N TYR A 249 -14.98 -10.45 0.96
CA TYR A 249 -13.65 -9.83 0.93
C TYR A 249 -13.04 -9.60 2.32
N THR A 250 -13.04 -10.62 3.17
CA THR A 250 -12.54 -10.50 4.56
C THR A 250 -11.02 -10.53 4.68
N HIS A 251 -10.31 -10.88 3.60
CA HIS A 251 -8.86 -11.06 3.60
C HIS A 251 -8.21 -10.49 2.34
N CYS A 252 -6.98 -10.01 2.51
CA CYS A 252 -6.10 -9.50 1.47
C CYS A 252 -4.74 -10.20 1.63
N LEU A 253 -4.32 -10.94 0.60
CA LEU A 253 -3.08 -11.70 0.59
C LEU A 253 -2.15 -11.17 -0.51
N PRO A 254 -1.13 -10.38 -0.17
CA PRO A 254 -0.11 -9.98 -1.13
C PRO A 254 0.78 -11.16 -1.52
N GLY A 255 1.11 -11.25 -2.80
CA GLY A 255 2.10 -12.19 -3.31
C GLY A 255 3.53 -11.82 -2.91
N THR A 256 4.43 -12.79 -2.90
CA THR A 256 5.87 -12.54 -2.75
C THR A 256 6.45 -12.13 -4.09
N LEU A 257 6.83 -10.87 -4.25
CA LEU A 257 7.51 -10.37 -5.44
C LEU A 257 9.01 -10.68 -5.37
N LYS A 258 9.53 -11.48 -6.30
CA LYS A 258 10.95 -11.75 -6.50
C LYS A 258 11.53 -10.82 -7.56
N LEU A 259 12.85 -10.65 -7.57
CA LEU A 259 13.54 -9.76 -8.51
C LEU A 259 13.29 -10.11 -9.99
N ARG A 260 13.11 -11.41 -10.28
CA ARG A 260 12.88 -11.93 -11.64
C ARG A 260 11.44 -11.92 -12.09
N ASP A 261 10.50 -11.63 -11.20
CA ASP A 261 9.09 -11.66 -11.54
C ASP A 261 8.76 -10.46 -12.44
N ASP A 262 7.90 -10.66 -13.42
CA ASP A 262 7.47 -9.65 -14.41
C ASP A 262 6.20 -8.90 -13.98
N HIS A 263 5.65 -9.26 -12.83
CA HIS A 263 4.51 -8.60 -12.21
C HIS A 263 4.51 -8.83 -10.69
N CYS A 264 3.70 -8.06 -9.97
CA CYS A 264 3.33 -8.32 -8.59
C CYS A 264 1.82 -8.43 -8.48
N TRP A 265 1.33 -9.13 -7.47
CA TRP A 265 -0.10 -9.39 -7.33
C TRP A 265 -0.57 -9.37 -5.89
N VAL A 266 -1.88 -9.16 -5.72
CA VAL A 266 -2.60 -9.25 -4.46
C VAL A 266 -3.90 -10.00 -4.68
N ALA A 267 -4.19 -11.00 -3.84
CA ALA A 267 -5.44 -11.75 -3.87
C ALA A 267 -6.40 -11.26 -2.78
N LEU A 268 -7.68 -11.17 -3.11
CA LEU A 268 -8.76 -10.73 -2.23
C LEU A 268 -9.88 -11.78 -2.18
N GLY A 269 -10.35 -12.07 -0.98
CA GLY A 269 -11.40 -13.05 -0.75
C GLY A 269 -11.50 -13.47 0.71
N PRO A 270 -12.05 -14.66 1.00
CA PRO A 270 -12.14 -15.15 2.36
C PRO A 270 -10.77 -15.60 2.89
N LYS A 271 -10.67 -15.86 4.21
CA LYS A 271 -9.43 -16.31 4.86
C LYS A 271 -8.77 -17.53 4.19
N ASP A 272 -9.57 -18.45 3.65
CA ASP A 272 -9.11 -19.64 2.91
C ASP A 272 -9.06 -19.44 1.38
N LEU A 273 -8.71 -18.23 0.90
CA LEU A 273 -8.77 -17.88 -0.53
C LEU A 273 -8.06 -18.86 -1.49
N LYS A 274 -7.04 -19.59 -1.04
CA LYS A 274 -6.32 -20.59 -1.85
C LYS A 274 -7.16 -21.82 -2.21
N LYS A 275 -8.29 -22.03 -1.52
CA LYS A 275 -9.20 -23.17 -1.69
C LYS A 275 -10.50 -22.79 -2.38
N VAL A 276 -10.67 -21.51 -2.73
CA VAL A 276 -11.90 -20.98 -3.33
C VAL A 276 -11.59 -20.17 -4.59
N ALA A 277 -12.56 -20.07 -5.49
CA ALA A 277 -12.52 -19.02 -6.50
C ALA A 277 -12.46 -17.67 -5.77
N HIS A 278 -11.52 -16.82 -6.16
CA HIS A 278 -11.25 -15.52 -5.56
C HIS A 278 -10.93 -14.50 -6.64
N GLN A 279 -10.72 -13.24 -6.26
CA GLN A 279 -10.30 -12.20 -7.19
C GLN A 279 -8.91 -11.71 -6.85
N SER A 280 -8.20 -11.24 -7.87
CA SER A 280 -6.83 -10.80 -7.74
C SER A 280 -6.58 -9.55 -8.56
N LEU A 281 -5.59 -8.79 -8.10
CA LEU A 281 -5.00 -7.64 -8.76
C LEU A 281 -3.59 -8.03 -9.19
N SER A 282 -3.16 -7.68 -10.40
CA SER A 282 -1.79 -7.90 -10.87
C SER A 282 -1.26 -6.67 -11.59
N LEU A 283 -0.17 -6.08 -11.08
CA LEU A 283 0.51 -4.94 -11.69
C LEU A 283 1.76 -5.43 -12.43
N GLY A 284 1.82 -5.17 -13.73
CA GLY A 284 2.96 -5.48 -14.60
C GLY A 284 3.46 -4.24 -15.35
N ALA A 285 4.23 -4.44 -16.42
CA ALA A 285 4.78 -3.34 -17.23
C ALA A 285 3.69 -2.56 -18.01
N ASP A 286 2.66 -3.26 -18.47
CA ASP A 286 1.67 -2.72 -19.41
C ASP A 286 0.45 -2.11 -18.72
N GLY A 287 0.20 -2.44 -17.46
CA GLY A 287 -1.01 -2.01 -16.78
C GLY A 287 -1.31 -2.79 -15.50
N LEU A 288 -2.55 -2.63 -15.04
CA LEU A 288 -3.12 -3.32 -13.90
C LEU A 288 -4.20 -4.28 -14.38
N GLU A 289 -4.11 -5.54 -13.99
CA GLU A 289 -5.15 -6.54 -14.24
C GLU A 289 -6.00 -6.75 -13.01
N VAL A 290 -7.31 -6.77 -13.19
CA VAL A 290 -8.30 -7.17 -12.19
C VAL A 290 -8.97 -8.44 -12.70
N PHE A 291 -8.91 -9.52 -11.94
CA PHE A 291 -9.37 -10.81 -12.45
C PHE A 291 -9.99 -11.74 -11.43
N VAL A 292 -10.92 -12.57 -11.91
CA VAL A 292 -11.40 -13.76 -11.19
C VAL A 292 -10.43 -14.90 -11.45
N ASN A 293 -10.05 -15.59 -10.39
CA ASN A 293 -9.10 -16.66 -10.40
C ASN A 293 -9.74 -17.96 -9.91
N ILE A 294 -9.76 -18.97 -10.79
CA ILE A 294 -10.27 -20.32 -10.51
C ILE A 294 -9.11 -21.28 -10.77
N GLU A 295 -8.24 -21.35 -9.77
CA GLU A 295 -7.09 -22.24 -9.76
C GLU A 295 -7.46 -23.55 -9.05
N MET A 296 -6.66 -24.60 -9.25
CA MET A 296 -6.83 -25.92 -8.63
C MET A 296 -7.86 -26.82 -9.30
N LYS A 297 -7.45 -28.09 -9.44
CA LYS A 297 -8.26 -29.16 -10.04
C LYS A 297 -9.65 -29.30 -9.42
N ALA A 298 -9.79 -29.11 -8.10
CA ALA A 298 -11.09 -29.21 -7.43
C ALA A 298 -12.05 -28.09 -7.83
N LEU A 299 -11.55 -26.85 -7.95
CA LEU A 299 -12.38 -25.70 -8.32
C LEU A 299 -12.74 -25.70 -9.80
N VAL A 300 -11.80 -26.10 -10.68
CA VAL A 300 -12.13 -26.28 -12.11
C VAL A 300 -13.16 -27.38 -12.31
N LYS A 301 -13.05 -28.51 -11.59
CA LYS A 301 -14.09 -29.54 -11.61
C LYS A 301 -15.44 -29.00 -11.12
N LYS A 302 -15.44 -28.17 -10.08
CA LYS A 302 -16.67 -27.52 -9.57
C LYS A 302 -17.27 -26.60 -10.62
N LEU A 303 -16.47 -25.74 -11.26
CA LEU A 303 -16.88 -24.88 -12.36
C LEU A 303 -17.48 -25.70 -13.52
N ASN A 304 -16.78 -26.73 -13.98
CA ASN A 304 -17.25 -27.57 -15.09
C ASN A 304 -18.57 -28.27 -14.74
N LYS A 305 -18.69 -28.82 -13.53
CA LYS A 305 -19.96 -29.39 -13.05
C LYS A 305 -21.10 -28.36 -13.08
N ARG A 306 -20.87 -27.14 -12.59
CA ARG A 306 -21.87 -26.06 -12.60
C ARG A 306 -22.26 -25.61 -14.00
N ILE A 307 -21.30 -25.53 -14.92
CA ILE A 307 -21.57 -25.25 -16.34
C ILE A 307 -22.45 -26.36 -16.95
N GLY A 308 -22.18 -27.63 -16.61
CA GLY A 308 -23.00 -28.76 -17.07
C GLY A 308 -24.44 -28.73 -16.53
N GLU A 309 -24.63 -28.23 -15.30
CA GLU A 309 -25.94 -28.09 -14.67
C GLU A 309 -26.72 -26.87 -15.20
N ASP A 310 -26.05 -25.72 -15.42
CA ASP A 310 -26.70 -24.49 -15.87
C ASP A 310 -25.82 -23.67 -16.83
N ARG A 311 -25.70 -24.20 -18.05
CA ARG A 311 -24.92 -23.61 -19.14
C ARG A 311 -25.39 -22.20 -19.53
N GLN A 312 -26.71 -21.98 -19.51
CA GLN A 312 -27.29 -20.71 -19.94
C GLN A 312 -26.96 -19.60 -18.95
N THR A 313 -27.03 -19.87 -17.64
CA THR A 313 -26.64 -18.89 -16.63
C THR A 313 -25.16 -18.56 -16.70
N PHE A 314 -24.27 -19.54 -16.89
CA PHE A 314 -22.83 -19.27 -17.08
C PHE A 314 -22.57 -18.31 -18.25
N ARG A 315 -23.13 -18.62 -19.43
CA ARG A 315 -22.97 -17.78 -20.63
C ARG A 315 -23.55 -16.39 -20.41
N LYS A 316 -24.72 -16.29 -19.77
CA LYS A 316 -25.35 -15.01 -19.43
C LYS A 316 -24.45 -14.18 -18.50
N ILE A 317 -23.90 -14.78 -17.45
CA ILE A 317 -22.97 -14.10 -16.53
C ILE A 317 -21.77 -13.57 -17.31
N VAL A 318 -21.09 -14.43 -18.07
CA VAL A 318 -19.88 -14.06 -18.82
C VAL A 318 -20.16 -12.95 -19.84
N THR A 319 -21.28 -13.00 -20.57
CA THR A 319 -21.63 -11.99 -21.57
C THR A 319 -22.00 -10.62 -20.98
N GLN A 320 -22.41 -10.59 -19.70
CA GLN A 320 -22.76 -9.39 -18.93
C GLN A 320 -21.57 -8.76 -18.18
N LEU A 321 -20.38 -9.38 -18.20
CA LEU A 321 -19.19 -8.83 -17.56
C LEU A 321 -18.71 -7.52 -18.22
N PRO A 322 -18.00 -6.64 -17.47
CA PRO A 322 -17.58 -5.34 -17.97
C PRO A 322 -16.53 -5.44 -19.07
N ARG A 323 -16.91 -5.04 -20.28
CA ARG A 323 -16.03 -5.02 -21.47
C ARG A 323 -15.06 -3.83 -21.45
N PRO A 324 -13.92 -3.89 -22.17
CA PRO A 324 -13.32 -5.13 -22.67
C PRO A 324 -12.82 -6.00 -21.50
N PHE A 325 -12.79 -7.31 -21.71
CA PHE A 325 -12.14 -8.29 -20.84
C PHE A 325 -11.67 -9.47 -21.69
N TYR A 326 -10.89 -10.38 -21.12
CA TYR A 326 -10.53 -11.62 -21.78
C TYR A 326 -10.56 -12.81 -20.82
N ILE A 327 -10.79 -14.00 -21.36
CA ILE A 327 -10.70 -15.25 -20.63
C ILE A 327 -9.39 -15.92 -20.98
N LEU A 328 -8.61 -16.28 -19.96
CA LEU A 328 -7.35 -16.98 -20.11
C LEU A 328 -7.47 -18.40 -19.57
N VAL A 329 -7.15 -19.37 -20.43
CA VAL A 329 -7.09 -20.79 -20.09
C VAL A 329 -5.63 -21.22 -20.15
N GLN A 330 -5.13 -21.74 -19.04
CA GLN A 330 -3.75 -22.23 -18.92
C GLN A 330 -3.74 -23.66 -18.38
N GLU A 331 -2.75 -24.44 -18.76
CA GLU A 331 -2.47 -25.74 -18.16
C GLU A 331 -1.24 -25.63 -17.25
N LYS A 332 -1.32 -26.18 -16.04
CA LYS A 332 -0.19 -26.26 -15.11
C LYS A 332 0.66 -27.48 -15.44
N GLU A 333 1.80 -27.26 -16.09
CA GLU A 333 2.80 -28.31 -16.30
C GLU A 333 3.60 -28.54 -15.02
N HIS A 334 3.60 -29.78 -14.53
CA HIS A 334 4.40 -30.16 -13.36
C HIS A 334 5.88 -30.20 -13.73
N LYS A 335 6.68 -29.26 -13.19
CA LYS A 335 8.13 -29.29 -13.36
C LYS A 335 8.82 -30.09 -12.26
N GLN A 336 8.42 -29.84 -11.01
CA GLN A 336 9.00 -30.41 -9.79
C GLN A 336 7.93 -30.43 -8.71
N ALA A 337 8.19 -31.13 -7.60
CA ALA A 337 7.28 -31.10 -6.44
C ALA A 337 6.98 -29.64 -6.04
N MET A 338 5.69 -29.28 -6.04
CA MET A 338 5.19 -27.93 -5.70
C MET A 338 5.55 -26.81 -6.69
N LEU A 339 6.19 -27.12 -7.84
CA LEU A 339 6.56 -26.13 -8.85
C LEU A 339 5.87 -26.44 -10.19
N TYR A 340 4.86 -25.63 -10.50
CA TYR A 340 4.12 -25.69 -11.74
C TYR A 340 4.51 -24.52 -12.64
N LYS A 341 4.64 -24.76 -13.94
CA LYS A 341 4.76 -23.68 -14.93
C LYS A 341 3.43 -23.58 -15.68
N PRO A 342 2.76 -22.41 -15.66
CA PRO A 342 1.56 -22.24 -16.47
C PRO A 342 1.94 -22.17 -17.95
N HIS A 343 1.24 -22.94 -18.78
CA HIS A 343 1.32 -22.92 -20.23
C HIS A 343 -0.01 -22.38 -20.77
N LYS A 344 0.04 -21.31 -21.58
CA LYS A 344 -1.17 -20.70 -22.15
C LYS A 344 -1.73 -21.63 -23.23
N ILE A 345 -2.98 -22.07 -23.06
CA ILE A 345 -3.69 -22.91 -24.03
C ILE A 345 -4.54 -22.05 -24.95
N ALA A 346 -5.34 -21.15 -24.38
CA ALA A 346 -6.24 -20.30 -25.14
C ALA A 346 -6.46 -18.95 -24.45
N GLN A 347 -6.76 -17.93 -25.26
CA GLN A 347 -7.26 -16.65 -24.81
C GLN A 347 -8.47 -16.26 -25.66
N PHE A 348 -9.53 -15.83 -24.99
CA PHE A 348 -10.76 -15.39 -25.61
C PHE A 348 -10.98 -13.91 -25.27
N ASP A 349 -10.74 -13.03 -26.24
CA ASP A 349 -11.02 -11.60 -26.08
C ASP A 349 -12.55 -11.37 -26.14
N VAL A 350 -13.07 -10.45 -25.32
CA VAL A 350 -14.49 -10.10 -25.26
C VAL A 350 -14.67 -8.58 -25.22
N GLY A 351 -15.31 -8.05 -26.27
CA GLY A 351 -15.53 -6.60 -26.45
C GLY A 351 -14.59 -5.96 -27.46
N ASP A 352 -14.80 -4.66 -27.70
CA ASP A 352 -14.16 -3.95 -28.80
C ASP A 352 -12.74 -3.54 -28.43
N ARG A 353 -11.77 -3.95 -29.27
CA ARG A 353 -10.38 -3.55 -29.06
C ARG A 353 -10.16 -2.07 -29.36
N ASP A 354 -10.83 -1.48 -30.36
CA ASP A 354 -10.56 -0.09 -30.79
C ASP A 354 -11.69 0.60 -31.61
N ASP A 355 -12.85 -0.01 -31.82
CA ASP A 355 -13.88 0.58 -32.71
C ASP A 355 -15.32 0.28 -32.26
N PRO A 356 -16.04 1.24 -31.64
CA PRO A 356 -17.42 1.06 -31.23
C PRO A 356 -18.41 0.85 -32.40
N ARG A 357 -17.94 0.97 -33.67
CA ARG A 357 -18.74 0.68 -34.87
C ARG A 357 -18.59 -0.77 -35.33
N LYS A 358 -17.53 -1.48 -34.90
CA LYS A 358 -17.38 -2.91 -35.13
C LYS A 358 -18.06 -3.60 -33.98
N GLY A 359 -19.29 -4.08 -34.18
CA GLY A 359 -20.09 -4.73 -33.14
C GLY A 359 -19.33 -5.82 -32.38
N SER A 360 -19.92 -6.25 -31.26
CA SER A 360 -19.39 -7.23 -30.30
C SER A 360 -18.47 -8.29 -30.91
N TYR A 361 -17.18 -8.27 -30.56
CA TYR A 361 -16.21 -9.30 -30.95
C TYR A 361 -16.12 -10.45 -29.92
N GLY A 362 -15.67 -11.63 -30.38
CA GLY A 362 -15.32 -12.78 -29.53
C GLY A 362 -16.53 -13.47 -28.91
N LEU A 363 -16.49 -13.74 -27.60
CA LEU A 363 -17.59 -14.43 -26.89
C LEU A 363 -18.88 -13.60 -26.82
N ALA A 364 -18.81 -12.30 -27.09
CA ALA A 364 -19.96 -11.42 -27.12
C ALA A 364 -20.71 -11.43 -28.46
N ASP A 365 -20.11 -11.97 -29.53
CA ASP A 365 -20.74 -12.08 -30.85
C ASP A 365 -21.84 -13.15 -30.84
N THR A 366 -23.00 -12.89 -31.44
CA THR A 366 -24.13 -13.85 -31.42
C THR A 366 -23.84 -15.17 -32.15
N ALA A 367 -23.06 -15.14 -33.23
CA ALA A 367 -22.76 -16.31 -34.05
C ALA A 367 -21.46 -17.00 -33.60
N LEU A 368 -20.38 -16.23 -33.46
CA LEU A 368 -19.07 -16.72 -33.01
C LEU A 368 -19.05 -17.02 -31.52
N GLY A 369 -19.82 -16.30 -30.71
CA GLY A 369 -19.84 -16.48 -29.26
C GLY A 369 -20.37 -17.84 -28.86
N THR A 370 -21.40 -18.37 -29.52
CA THR A 370 -21.89 -19.73 -29.25
C THR A 370 -20.79 -20.77 -29.46
N ARG A 371 -20.09 -20.71 -30.60
CA ARG A 371 -18.96 -21.61 -30.91
C ARG A 371 -17.78 -21.39 -29.95
N GLY A 372 -17.51 -20.15 -29.58
CA GLY A 372 -16.46 -19.79 -28.64
C GLY A 372 -16.73 -20.35 -27.24
N PHE A 373 -17.98 -20.27 -26.76
CA PHE A 373 -18.39 -20.90 -25.52
C PHE A 373 -18.33 -22.43 -25.61
N ASP A 374 -18.79 -23.03 -26.71
CA ASP A 374 -18.67 -24.49 -26.91
C ASP A 374 -17.21 -24.95 -26.83
N TYR A 375 -16.30 -24.21 -27.47
CA TYR A 375 -14.86 -24.49 -27.41
C TYR A 375 -14.27 -24.27 -26.02
N LEU A 376 -14.62 -23.17 -25.33
CA LEU A 376 -14.17 -22.91 -23.97
C LEU A 376 -14.60 -24.01 -23.00
N GLU A 377 -15.86 -24.43 -23.05
CA GLU A 377 -16.41 -25.47 -22.20
C GLU A 377 -15.77 -26.84 -22.49
N MET A 378 -15.49 -27.13 -23.77
CA MET A 378 -14.72 -28.30 -24.17
C MET A 378 -13.31 -28.30 -23.54
N LEU A 379 -12.60 -27.17 -23.57
CA LEU A 379 -11.27 -27.05 -22.94
C LEU A 379 -11.35 -27.29 -21.41
N LEU A 380 -12.35 -26.72 -20.74
CA LEU A 380 -12.59 -26.91 -19.30
C LEU A 380 -12.86 -28.38 -18.93
N ALA A 381 -13.43 -29.15 -19.85
CA ALA A 381 -13.71 -30.57 -19.65
C ALA A 381 -12.51 -31.49 -19.93
N GLN A 382 -11.63 -31.12 -20.86
CA GLN A 382 -10.56 -31.98 -21.34
C GLN A 382 -9.22 -31.80 -20.60
N ILE A 383 -8.93 -30.61 -20.06
CA ILE A 383 -7.62 -30.30 -19.50
C ILE A 383 -7.59 -30.61 -17.99
N PRO A 384 -6.74 -31.56 -17.53
CA PRO A 384 -6.83 -32.11 -16.18
C PRO A 384 -6.30 -31.18 -15.08
N LEU A 385 -5.35 -30.30 -15.40
CA LEU A 385 -4.70 -29.34 -14.48
C LEU A 385 -4.82 -27.91 -15.02
N LEU A 386 -6.06 -27.52 -15.28
CA LEU A 386 -6.36 -26.22 -15.85
C LEU A 386 -6.36 -25.13 -14.78
N ASP A 387 -5.92 -23.94 -15.17
CA ASP A 387 -6.18 -22.66 -14.50
C ASP A 387 -7.07 -21.81 -15.40
N PHE A 388 -8.18 -21.34 -14.84
CA PHE A 388 -9.15 -20.51 -15.54
C PHE A 388 -9.18 -19.13 -14.89
N SER A 389 -9.03 -18.08 -15.69
CA SER A 389 -9.19 -16.72 -15.21
C SER A 389 -9.96 -15.84 -16.19
N VAL A 390 -10.74 -14.90 -15.64
CA VAL A 390 -11.43 -13.85 -16.41
C VAL A 390 -10.84 -12.52 -16.00
N ARG A 391 -10.23 -11.82 -16.94
CA ARG A 391 -9.32 -10.70 -16.69
C ARG A 391 -9.81 -9.42 -17.37
N LYS A 392 -9.86 -8.33 -16.61
CA LYS A 392 -10.01 -6.98 -17.12
C LYS A 392 -8.67 -6.26 -16.99
N HIS A 393 -8.17 -5.75 -18.11
CA HIS A 393 -6.95 -4.97 -18.15
C HIS A 393 -7.28 -3.48 -18.05
N LEU A 394 -6.57 -2.76 -17.19
CA LEU A 394 -6.52 -1.32 -17.12
C LEU A 394 -5.15 -0.87 -17.62
N GLU A 395 -5.14 -0.18 -18.76
CA GLU A 395 -3.93 0.31 -19.42
C GLU A 395 -3.11 1.20 -18.49
N ARG A 396 -1.78 1.12 -18.60
CA ARG A 396 -0.82 1.91 -17.79
C ARG A 396 -1.21 3.39 -17.68
N ASN A 397 -1.54 4.05 -18.79
CA ASN A 397 -1.86 5.49 -18.77
C ASN A 397 -3.14 5.79 -17.99
N ALA A 398 -4.18 4.96 -18.15
CA ALA A 398 -5.42 5.10 -17.40
C ALA A 398 -5.18 4.87 -15.89
N VAL A 399 -4.37 3.88 -15.54
CA VAL A 399 -4.00 3.62 -14.14
C VAL A 399 -3.23 4.80 -13.54
N LEU A 400 -2.30 5.39 -14.30
CA LEU A 400 -1.53 6.56 -13.87
C LEU A 400 -2.42 7.80 -13.69
N GLU A 401 -3.36 8.04 -14.61
CA GLU A 401 -4.33 9.13 -14.51
C GLU A 401 -5.22 8.98 -13.27
N LEU A 402 -5.79 7.78 -13.06
CA LEU A 402 -6.60 7.46 -11.88
C LEU A 402 -5.79 7.50 -10.56
N SER A 403 -4.46 7.39 -10.64
CA SER A 403 -3.55 7.49 -9.50
C SER A 403 -3.18 8.93 -9.15
N GLN A 404 -3.57 9.93 -9.95
CA GLN A 404 -3.29 11.34 -9.64
C GLN A 404 -4.15 11.83 -8.48
N GLY A 405 -3.61 12.72 -7.65
CA GLY A 405 -4.31 13.25 -6.47
C GLY A 405 -4.34 12.27 -5.30
N SER A 406 -5.55 11.88 -4.84
CA SER A 406 -5.74 11.04 -3.65
C SER A 406 -5.64 9.53 -3.89
N ALA A 407 -5.49 9.11 -5.16
CA ALA A 407 -5.55 7.72 -5.61
C ALA A 407 -6.86 6.95 -5.31
N GLU A 408 -7.84 7.60 -4.69
CA GLU A 408 -9.15 7.02 -4.40
C GLU A 408 -9.90 6.67 -5.69
N ALA A 409 -9.73 7.45 -6.76
CA ALA A 409 -10.36 7.15 -8.05
C ALA A 409 -9.95 5.79 -8.62
N LEU A 410 -8.68 5.40 -8.47
CA LEU A 410 -8.21 4.06 -8.86
C LEU A 410 -8.81 2.97 -7.96
N VAL A 411 -8.86 3.21 -6.64
CA VAL A 411 -9.46 2.26 -5.67
C VAL A 411 -10.92 2.00 -5.99
N GLU A 412 -11.72 3.06 -6.21
CA GLU A 412 -13.13 2.97 -6.60
C GLU A 412 -13.31 2.21 -7.92
N THR A 413 -12.53 2.58 -8.94
CA THR A 413 -12.60 1.94 -10.26
C THR A 413 -12.34 0.44 -10.15
N VAL A 414 -11.32 0.04 -9.38
CA VAL A 414 -10.97 -1.36 -9.21
C VAL A 414 -12.00 -2.11 -8.37
N ALA A 415 -12.51 -1.51 -7.30
CA ALA A 415 -13.57 -2.09 -6.48
C ALA A 415 -14.85 -2.32 -7.33
N ASP A 416 -15.21 -1.36 -8.19
CA ASP A 416 -16.34 -1.49 -9.11
C ASP A 416 -16.14 -2.60 -10.13
N VAL A 417 -14.94 -2.74 -10.69
CA VAL A 417 -14.63 -3.86 -11.59
C VAL A 417 -14.73 -5.20 -10.85
N MET A 418 -14.18 -5.30 -9.64
CA MET A 418 -14.27 -6.51 -8.82
C MET A 418 -15.72 -6.87 -8.48
N LYS A 419 -16.54 -5.89 -8.11
CA LYS A 419 -17.98 -6.06 -7.89
C LYS A 419 -18.67 -6.60 -9.13
N GLN A 420 -18.38 -6.06 -10.31
CA GLN A 420 -18.98 -6.49 -11.58
C GLN A 420 -18.51 -7.89 -12.01
N LEU A 421 -17.31 -8.31 -11.61
CA LEU A 421 -16.80 -9.66 -11.82
C LEU A 421 -17.31 -10.67 -10.75
N HIS A 422 -17.88 -10.21 -9.64
CA HIS A 422 -18.32 -11.04 -8.52
C HIS A 422 -19.39 -12.10 -8.87
N PRO A 423 -20.37 -11.87 -9.77
CA PRO A 423 -21.36 -12.88 -10.13
C PRO A 423 -20.74 -14.21 -10.61
N LEU A 424 -19.56 -14.18 -11.22
CA LEU A 424 -18.83 -15.38 -11.60
C LEU A 424 -18.29 -16.15 -10.39
N ILE A 425 -17.85 -15.46 -9.34
CA ILE A 425 -17.45 -16.07 -8.07
C ILE A 425 -18.66 -16.77 -7.43
N GLU A 426 -19.81 -16.11 -7.39
CA GLU A 426 -21.05 -16.71 -6.87
C GLU A 426 -21.46 -17.95 -7.68
N PHE A 427 -21.37 -17.91 -9.01
CA PHE A 427 -21.72 -19.05 -9.87
C PHE A 427 -20.90 -20.30 -9.53
N VAL A 428 -19.61 -20.14 -9.23
CA VAL A 428 -18.74 -21.25 -8.83
C VAL A 428 -19.03 -21.71 -7.40
N HIS A 429 -19.48 -20.81 -6.52
CA HIS A 429 -19.68 -21.13 -5.11
C HIS A 429 -21.04 -21.66 -4.73
N ARG A 430 -22.09 -21.26 -5.45
CA ARG A 430 -23.42 -21.90 -5.38
C ARG A 430 -23.28 -23.40 -5.53
#